data_AF-A0A7R9MHY5-F1
#
_entry.id   AF-A0A7R9MHY5-F1
#
_cell.length_a   1.000
_cell.length_b   1.000
_cell.length_c   1.000
_cell.angle_alpha   90.00
_cell.angle_beta   90.00
_cell.angle_gamma   90.00
#
_symmetry.space_group_name_H-M   'P 1'
#
loop_
_entity.id
_entity.type
_entity.pdbx_description
1 polymer ?
#
loop_
_entity_poly.entity_id
_entity_poly.type
_entity_poly.pdbx_seq_one_letter_code
_entity_poly.pdbx_strand_id
1 'polypeptide(L)'
;MNLELLFEGWKHSGNKTLYDMAVSHTNVTIREHLRKDYSHFHVVSFNPSNGQVIRKYTATGYADWSCWSQGQAWLVAGLTIAYRYTKADYILKAAEGVSNYFIDKAPADGIPLWDFDVPHDPSHPYIHRDSSAASIAASGLIELFGFTNNTKYLNAFNKIMDSLNSNQYRADGKPVYKIPALIVNGRFHSNI
;
A
#
# COMPACT_ATOMS: atom_id res chain seq x y z
N MET A 1 -7.20 -3.25 3.00
CA MET A 1 -6.79 -4.31 3.95
C MET A 1 -7.97 -4.98 4.65
N ASN A 2 -8.83 -4.27 5.40
CA ASN A 2 -9.86 -4.90 6.24
C ASN A 2 -10.96 -5.72 5.51
N LEU A 3 -11.11 -5.56 4.20
CA LEU A 3 -12.17 -6.23 3.43
C LEU A 3 -12.00 -7.75 3.37
N GLU A 4 -10.79 -8.26 3.57
CA GLU A 4 -10.54 -9.71 3.65
C GLU A 4 -11.40 -10.39 4.72
N LEU A 5 -11.64 -9.72 5.85
CA LEU A 5 -12.50 -10.23 6.91
C LEU A 5 -13.93 -10.45 6.43
N LEU A 6 -14.46 -9.55 5.58
CA LEU A 6 -15.80 -9.69 5.01
C LEU A 6 -15.84 -10.82 3.97
N PHE A 7 -14.81 -10.94 3.14
CA PHE A 7 -14.70 -12.03 2.17
C PHE A 7 -14.60 -13.41 2.84
N GLU A 8 -13.77 -13.54 3.87
CA GLU A 8 -13.68 -14.79 4.65
C GLU A 8 -14.97 -15.05 5.42
N GLY A 9 -15.56 -14.02 6.05
CA GLY A 9 -16.86 -14.13 6.71
C GLY A 9 -17.96 -14.66 5.76
N TRP A 10 -17.97 -14.20 4.51
CA TRP A 10 -18.84 -14.76 3.47
C TRP A 10 -18.56 -16.24 3.20
N LYS A 11 -17.29 -16.63 2.96
CA LYS A 11 -16.92 -18.04 2.71
C LYS A 11 -17.35 -18.96 3.85
N HIS A 12 -17.18 -18.52 5.09
CA HIS A 12 -17.48 -19.33 6.27
C HIS A 12 -18.98 -19.43 6.57
N SER A 13 -19.75 -18.37 6.32
CA SER A 13 -21.18 -18.31 6.68
C SER A 13 -22.15 -18.54 5.52
N GLY A 14 -21.69 -18.42 4.27
CA GLY A 14 -22.55 -18.33 3.09
C GLY A 14 -23.31 -17.01 2.96
N ASN A 15 -23.16 -16.05 3.89
CA ASN A 15 -23.87 -14.77 3.85
C ASN A 15 -23.29 -13.86 2.76
N LYS A 16 -23.92 -13.88 1.58
CA LYS A 16 -23.51 -13.11 0.40
C LYS A 16 -23.48 -11.58 0.65
N THR A 17 -24.22 -11.08 1.62
CA THR A 17 -24.20 -9.65 1.98
C THR A 17 -22.79 -9.17 2.33
N LEU A 18 -21.98 -10.00 3.00
CA LEU A 18 -20.60 -9.65 3.36
C LEU A 18 -19.71 -9.51 2.11
N TYR A 19 -19.88 -10.40 1.14
CA TYR A 19 -19.21 -10.31 -0.16
C TYR A 19 -19.62 -9.05 -0.91
N ASP A 20 -20.93 -8.78 -0.99
CA ASP A 20 -21.46 -7.63 -1.72
C ASP A 20 -20.99 -6.30 -1.11
N MET A 21 -20.91 -6.23 0.23
CA MET A 21 -20.31 -5.09 0.92
C MET A 21 -18.82 -4.91 0.58
N ALA A 22 -18.04 -6.00 0.57
CA ALA A 22 -16.61 -5.95 0.25
C ALA A 22 -16.36 -5.53 -1.20
N VAL A 23 -17.13 -6.05 -2.16
CA VAL A 23 -17.05 -5.66 -3.57
C VAL A 23 -17.49 -4.21 -3.76
N SER A 24 -18.60 -3.80 -3.15
CA SER A 24 -19.07 -2.41 -3.20
C SER A 24 -18.02 -1.43 -2.68
N HIS A 25 -17.43 -1.72 -1.52
CA HIS A 25 -16.37 -0.89 -0.94
C HIS A 25 -15.15 -0.83 -1.86
N THR A 26 -14.71 -1.98 -2.41
CA THR A 26 -13.59 -2.02 -3.37
C THR A 26 -13.84 -1.13 -4.58
N ASN A 27 -15.05 -1.17 -5.14
CA ASN A 27 -15.43 -0.37 -6.29
C ASN A 27 -15.42 1.13 -6.00
N VAL A 28 -15.93 1.52 -4.83
CA VAL A 28 -15.89 2.92 -4.39
C VAL A 28 -14.45 3.37 -4.13
N THR A 29 -13.60 2.51 -3.56
CA THR A 29 -12.17 2.80 -3.37
C THR A 29 -11.46 3.04 -4.70
N ILE A 30 -11.63 2.15 -5.68
CA ILE A 30 -11.05 2.29 -7.02
C ILE A 30 -11.52 3.59 -7.67
N ARG A 31 -12.82 3.91 -7.58
CA ARG A 31 -13.41 5.09 -8.22
C ARG A 31 -12.97 6.40 -7.57
N GLU A 32 -12.90 6.43 -6.24
CA GLU A 32 -12.80 7.69 -5.50
C GLU A 32 -11.43 7.96 -4.88
N HIS A 33 -10.69 6.93 -4.48
CA HIS A 33 -9.38 7.11 -3.86
C HIS A 33 -8.28 7.17 -4.90
N LEU A 34 -8.38 6.42 -6.00
CA LEU A 34 -7.36 6.42 -7.04
C LEU A 34 -7.43 7.67 -7.92
N ARG A 35 -6.27 8.23 -8.22
CA ARG A 35 -6.07 9.23 -9.26
C ARG A 35 -5.78 8.54 -10.59
N LYS A 36 -5.78 9.31 -11.68
CA LYS A 36 -5.58 8.78 -13.05
C LYS A 36 -4.24 8.07 -13.26
N ASP A 37 -3.22 8.46 -12.49
CA ASP A 37 -1.87 7.90 -12.52
C ASP A 37 -1.68 6.74 -11.52
N TYR A 38 -2.75 6.28 -10.86
CA TYR A 38 -2.74 5.26 -9.81
C TYR A 38 -2.06 5.67 -8.50
N SER A 39 -1.71 6.94 -8.30
CA SER A 39 -1.54 7.50 -6.96
C SER A 39 -2.90 7.56 -6.24
N HIS A 40 -2.92 7.84 -4.94
CA HIS A 40 -4.18 7.85 -4.18
C HIS A 40 -4.32 9.03 -3.22
N PHE A 41 -5.57 9.39 -2.95
CA PHE A 41 -5.96 10.19 -1.78
C PHE A 41 -6.05 9.27 -0.56
N HIS A 42 -5.45 9.67 0.56
CA HIS A 42 -5.50 8.86 1.78
C HIS A 42 -6.92 8.78 2.36
N VAL A 43 -7.66 9.90 2.41
CA VAL A 43 -9.02 9.95 2.96
C VAL A 43 -9.99 10.55 1.95
N VAL A 44 -11.15 9.90 1.78
CA VAL A 44 -12.30 10.44 1.06
C VAL A 44 -13.49 10.50 2.03
N SER A 45 -14.03 11.70 2.24
CA SER A 45 -15.26 11.91 3.01
C SER A 45 -16.46 11.94 2.10
N PHE A 46 -17.53 11.25 2.51
CA PHE A 46 -18.79 11.16 1.78
C PHE A 46 -19.94 11.76 2.58
N ASN A 47 -20.92 12.32 1.89
CA ASN A 47 -22.19 12.72 2.49
C ASN A 47 -22.98 11.45 2.87
N PRO A 48 -23.38 11.29 4.14
CA PRO A 48 -24.02 10.06 4.62
C PRO A 48 -25.41 9.84 4.04
N SER A 49 -26.09 10.89 3.57
CA SER A 49 -27.46 10.81 3.05
C SER A 49 -27.51 10.43 1.57
N ASN A 50 -26.50 10.78 0.77
CA ASN A 50 -26.53 10.60 -0.69
C ASN A 50 -25.25 10.00 -1.32
N GLY A 51 -24.20 9.75 -0.53
CA GLY A 51 -22.95 9.14 -0.99
C GLY A 51 -22.07 10.02 -1.87
N GLN A 52 -22.36 11.33 -2.01
CA GLN A 52 -21.52 12.25 -2.77
C GLN A 52 -20.22 12.54 -2.02
N VAL A 53 -19.11 12.68 -2.76
CA VAL A 53 -17.82 13.10 -2.20
C VAL A 53 -17.92 14.54 -1.70
N ILE A 54 -17.53 14.74 -0.44
CA ILE A 54 -17.39 16.08 0.18
C ILE A 54 -15.95 16.58 0.03
N ARG A 55 -14.97 15.72 0.34
CA ARG A 55 -13.56 16.09 0.36
C ARG A 55 -12.67 14.87 0.10
N LYS A 56 -11.55 15.10 -0.59
CA LYS A 56 -10.43 14.15 -0.71
C LYS A 56 -9.20 14.82 -0.13
N TYR A 57 -8.52 14.18 0.82
CA TYR A 57 -7.46 14.81 1.60
C TYR A 57 -6.53 13.77 2.19
N THR A 58 -5.52 14.22 2.94
CA THR A 58 -4.66 13.35 3.73
C THR A 58 -4.73 13.63 5.21
N ALA A 59 -4.66 12.57 6.01
CA ALA A 59 -4.53 12.68 7.47
C ALA A 59 -3.09 12.46 7.96
N THR A 60 -2.20 11.93 7.11
CA THR A 60 -0.84 11.47 7.51
C THR A 60 0.23 11.70 6.45
N GLY A 61 -0.18 11.94 5.19
CA GLY A 61 0.71 12.22 4.07
C GLY A 61 1.14 13.69 4.05
N TYR A 62 2.06 14.01 3.16
CA TYR A 62 2.66 15.32 3.04
C TYR A 62 1.66 16.43 2.66
N ALA A 63 0.75 16.16 1.72
CA ALA A 63 -0.28 17.09 1.30
C ALA A 63 -1.50 16.36 0.72
N ASP A 64 -2.65 17.05 0.61
CA ASP A 64 -3.88 16.46 0.02
C ASP A 64 -3.68 15.93 -1.41
N TRP A 65 -2.70 16.50 -2.14
CA TRP A 65 -2.32 16.09 -3.49
C TRP A 65 -1.21 15.05 -3.54
N SER A 66 -0.50 14.80 -2.43
CA SER A 66 0.62 13.86 -2.38
C SER A 66 0.16 12.40 -2.32
N CYS A 67 1.12 11.48 -2.38
CA CYS A 67 0.91 10.05 -2.29
C CYS A 67 1.69 9.45 -1.11
N TRP A 68 1.00 9.30 0.02
CA TRP A 68 1.55 8.66 1.21
C TRP A 68 1.91 7.19 0.95
N SER A 69 3.14 6.78 1.23
CA SER A 69 3.63 5.49 0.72
C SER A 69 2.96 4.28 1.35
N GLN A 70 2.63 4.34 2.65
CA GLN A 70 1.91 3.25 3.31
C GLN A 70 0.47 3.11 2.79
N GLY A 71 -0.21 4.23 2.52
CA GLY A 71 -1.54 4.21 1.89
C GLY A 71 -1.51 3.58 0.49
N GLN A 72 -0.45 3.86 -0.28
CA GLN A 72 -0.23 3.21 -1.57
C GLN A 72 0.00 1.70 -1.40
N ALA A 73 0.80 1.30 -0.41
CA ALA A 73 1.04 -0.10 -0.10
C ALA A 73 -0.25 -0.83 0.34
N TRP A 74 -1.15 -0.16 1.07
CA TRP A 74 -2.48 -0.70 1.41
C TRP A 74 -3.33 -0.99 0.18
N LEU A 75 -3.19 -0.21 -0.88
CA LEU A 75 -3.88 -0.46 -2.15
C LEU A 75 -3.24 -1.63 -2.92
N VAL A 76 -1.89 -1.72 -2.93
CA VAL A 76 -1.16 -2.86 -3.53
C VAL A 76 -1.64 -4.17 -2.93
N ALA A 77 -1.59 -4.32 -1.61
CA ALA A 77 -2.05 -5.53 -0.94
C ALA A 77 -3.58 -5.67 -1.00
N GLY A 78 -4.32 -4.60 -0.71
CA GLY A 78 -5.78 -4.65 -0.61
C GLY A 78 -6.50 -4.97 -1.92
N LEU A 79 -6.05 -4.42 -3.06
CA LEU A 79 -6.65 -4.72 -4.36
C LEU A 79 -6.23 -6.10 -4.87
N THR A 80 -5.00 -6.54 -4.59
CA THR A 80 -4.56 -7.91 -4.88
C THR A 80 -5.41 -8.93 -4.11
N ILE A 81 -5.65 -8.67 -2.82
CA ILE A 81 -6.55 -9.46 -1.98
C ILE A 81 -7.97 -9.43 -2.57
N ALA A 82 -8.52 -8.27 -2.91
CA ALA A 82 -9.86 -8.20 -3.49
C ALA A 82 -9.96 -9.00 -4.81
N TYR A 83 -8.94 -8.96 -5.65
CA TYR A 83 -8.88 -9.78 -6.87
C TYR A 83 -8.83 -11.29 -6.55
N ARG A 84 -8.12 -11.72 -5.50
CA ARG A 84 -8.10 -13.12 -5.07
C ARG A 84 -9.51 -13.70 -4.90
N TYR A 85 -10.43 -12.93 -4.30
CA TYR A 85 -11.81 -13.38 -4.03
C TYR A 85 -12.76 -13.17 -5.19
N THR A 86 -12.62 -12.06 -5.91
CA THR A 86 -13.60 -11.66 -6.93
C THR A 86 -13.27 -12.16 -8.32
N LYS A 87 -11.97 -12.39 -8.61
CA LYS A 87 -11.44 -12.68 -9.94
C LYS A 87 -11.87 -11.69 -11.02
N ALA A 88 -12.16 -10.45 -10.64
CA ALA A 88 -12.63 -9.43 -11.55
C ALA A 88 -11.48 -8.66 -12.21
N ASP A 89 -11.42 -8.66 -13.54
CA ASP A 89 -10.31 -8.08 -14.32
C ASP A 89 -10.07 -6.60 -14.06
N TYR A 90 -11.12 -5.82 -13.80
CA TYR A 90 -10.97 -4.39 -13.49
C TYR A 90 -10.28 -4.16 -12.13
N ILE A 91 -10.43 -5.09 -11.18
CA ILE A 91 -9.72 -5.05 -9.89
C ILE A 91 -8.27 -5.47 -10.09
N LEU A 92 -8.01 -6.48 -10.93
CA LEU A 92 -6.63 -6.85 -11.30
C LEU A 92 -5.90 -5.67 -11.93
N LYS A 93 -6.51 -5.01 -12.93
CA LYS A 93 -5.94 -3.84 -13.59
C LYS A 93 -5.64 -2.71 -12.60
N ALA A 94 -6.52 -2.48 -11.62
CA ALA A 94 -6.26 -1.50 -10.57
C ALA A 94 -5.10 -1.93 -9.65
N ALA A 95 -5.03 -3.21 -9.26
CA ALA A 95 -3.94 -3.77 -8.45
C ALA A 95 -2.58 -3.65 -9.16
N GLU A 96 -2.53 -3.95 -10.46
CA GLU A 96 -1.34 -3.76 -11.29
C GLU A 96 -0.95 -2.29 -11.40
N GLY A 97 -1.92 -1.40 -11.61
CA GLY A 97 -1.69 0.04 -11.70
C GLY A 97 -1.06 0.63 -10.43
N VAL A 98 -1.64 0.34 -9.26
CA VAL A 98 -1.11 0.84 -7.98
C VAL A 98 0.26 0.23 -7.64
N SER A 99 0.48 -1.03 -8.05
CA SER A 99 1.75 -1.74 -7.87
C SER A 99 2.85 -1.14 -8.75
N ASN A 100 2.53 -0.85 -10.01
CA ASN A 100 3.45 -0.18 -10.92
C ASN A 100 3.82 1.21 -10.40
N TYR A 101 2.85 2.01 -9.96
CA TYR A 101 3.14 3.31 -9.34
C TYR A 101 4.10 3.19 -8.15
N PHE A 102 3.85 2.24 -7.24
CA PHE A 102 4.72 2.02 -6.08
C PHE A 102 6.15 1.65 -6.50
N ILE A 103 6.30 0.70 -7.43
CA ILE A 103 7.61 0.24 -7.90
C ILE A 103 8.37 1.36 -8.61
N ASP A 104 7.69 2.12 -9.46
CA ASP A 104 8.32 3.13 -10.30
C ASP A 104 8.73 4.37 -9.50
N LYS A 105 8.03 4.65 -8.38
CA LYS A 105 8.35 5.76 -7.46
C LYS A 105 9.28 5.37 -6.31
N ALA A 106 9.45 4.08 -6.02
CA ALA A 106 10.36 3.63 -4.99
C ALA A 106 11.83 3.87 -5.41
N PRO A 107 12.70 4.32 -4.49
CA PRO A 107 14.14 4.41 -4.75
C PRO A 107 14.80 3.06 -5.06
N ALA A 108 16.09 3.10 -5.43
CA ALA A 108 16.80 1.97 -6.02
C ALA A 108 16.81 0.69 -5.17
N ASP A 109 16.75 0.82 -3.84
CA ASP A 109 16.69 -0.26 -2.85
C ASP A 109 15.26 -0.82 -2.63
N GLY A 110 14.25 -0.26 -3.29
CA GLY A 110 12.85 -0.68 -3.21
C GLY A 110 12.12 -0.23 -1.95
N ILE A 111 12.78 0.38 -0.97
CA ILE A 111 12.12 0.92 0.22
C ILE A 111 11.61 2.31 -0.14
N PRO A 112 10.32 2.66 0.02
CA PRO A 112 9.83 3.97 -0.38
C PRO A 112 10.25 5.05 0.62
N LEU A 113 10.13 6.30 0.19
CA LEU A 113 10.01 7.42 1.12
C LEU A 113 8.72 7.29 1.94
N TRP A 114 8.58 8.02 3.03
CA TRP A 114 7.33 8.05 3.80
C TRP A 114 6.15 8.64 2.99
N ASP A 115 6.44 9.54 2.06
CA ASP A 115 5.51 10.05 1.04
C ASP A 115 6.28 10.20 -0.28
N PHE A 116 5.69 9.77 -1.39
CA PHE A 116 6.37 9.77 -2.69
C PHE A 116 6.59 11.16 -3.29
N ASP A 117 5.88 12.17 -2.79
CA ASP A 117 5.95 13.53 -3.31
C ASP A 117 6.53 14.53 -2.30
N VAL A 118 7.10 14.04 -1.18
CA VAL A 118 7.80 14.89 -0.23
C VAL A 118 9.03 15.52 -0.90
N PRO A 119 9.24 16.84 -0.78
CA PRO A 119 10.45 17.49 -1.25
C PRO A 119 11.67 16.90 -0.54
N HIS A 120 12.73 16.70 -1.31
CA HIS A 120 14.02 16.27 -0.78
C HIS A 120 15.09 17.30 -1.14
N ASP A 121 15.74 17.84 -0.11
CA ASP A 121 16.94 18.65 -0.26
C ASP A 121 18.16 17.73 -0.45
N PRO A 122 18.82 17.76 -1.62
CA PRO A 122 20.00 16.93 -1.89
C PRO A 122 21.17 17.16 -0.94
N SER A 123 21.21 18.30 -0.23
CA SER A 123 22.24 18.58 0.77
C SER A 123 22.04 17.85 2.11
N HIS A 124 20.81 17.36 2.36
CA HIS A 124 20.51 16.55 3.54
C HIS A 124 20.70 15.07 3.21
N PRO A 125 21.63 14.35 3.85
CA PRO A 125 21.99 12.98 3.45
C PRO A 125 20.91 11.93 3.75
N TYR A 126 19.88 12.28 4.53
CA TYR A 126 18.84 11.35 4.97
C TYR A 126 17.45 11.79 4.50
N ILE A 127 16.79 10.92 3.75
CA ILE A 127 15.37 11.04 3.42
C ILE A 127 14.59 10.09 4.31
N HIS A 128 13.51 10.56 4.91
CA HIS A 128 12.64 9.72 5.73
C HIS A 128 12.03 8.59 4.89
N ARG A 129 12.41 7.36 5.24
CA ARG A 129 11.93 6.12 4.61
C ARG A 129 10.70 5.59 5.33
N ASP A 130 10.01 4.65 4.72
CA ASP A 130 9.01 3.85 5.41
C ASP A 130 9.14 2.35 5.08
N SER A 131 9.84 1.62 5.95
CA SER A 131 10.01 0.17 5.83
C SER A 131 8.71 -0.61 6.05
N SER A 132 7.72 -0.01 6.72
CA SER A 132 6.41 -0.64 6.89
C SER A 132 5.67 -0.68 5.55
N ALA A 133 5.62 0.45 4.82
CA ALA A 133 5.08 0.53 3.46
C ALA A 133 5.74 -0.50 2.52
N ALA A 134 7.07 -0.64 2.58
CA ALA A 134 7.78 -1.65 1.80
C ALA A 134 7.31 -3.08 2.14
N SER A 135 7.22 -3.41 3.43
CA SER A 135 6.83 -4.75 3.89
C SER A 135 5.41 -5.13 3.44
N ILE A 136 4.50 -4.17 3.49
CA ILE A 136 3.11 -4.32 3.05
C ILE A 136 3.06 -4.53 1.53
N ALA A 137 3.76 -3.67 0.78
CA ALA A 137 3.81 -3.76 -0.67
C ALA A 137 4.42 -5.10 -1.10
N ALA A 138 5.50 -5.56 -0.47
CA ALA A 138 6.11 -6.86 -0.73
C ALA A 138 5.08 -8.00 -0.58
N SER A 139 4.27 -7.99 0.49
CA SER A 139 3.22 -8.99 0.68
C SER A 139 2.19 -9.00 -0.46
N GLY A 140 1.78 -7.83 -0.95
CA GLY A 140 0.86 -7.75 -2.09
C GLY A 140 1.52 -8.15 -3.41
N LEU A 141 2.77 -7.75 -3.63
CA LEU A 141 3.51 -7.98 -4.88
C LEU A 141 3.77 -9.47 -5.13
N ILE A 142 4.16 -10.23 -4.10
CA ILE A 142 4.41 -11.68 -4.26
C ILE A 142 3.12 -12.43 -4.59
N GLU A 143 1.99 -12.03 -4.00
CA GLU A 143 0.70 -12.61 -4.31
C GLU A 143 0.23 -12.20 -5.73
N LEU A 144 0.40 -10.93 -6.11
CA LEU A 144 0.07 -10.43 -7.45
C LEU A 144 0.89 -11.13 -8.53
N PHE A 145 2.16 -11.43 -8.26
CA PHE A 145 2.98 -12.28 -9.12
C PHE A 145 2.32 -13.65 -9.33
N GLY A 146 1.82 -14.30 -8.28
CA GLY A 146 1.12 -15.58 -8.38
C GLY A 146 -0.13 -15.56 -9.27
N PHE A 147 -0.72 -14.39 -9.50
CA PHE A 147 -1.86 -14.23 -10.42
C PHE A 147 -1.48 -13.85 -11.84
N THR A 148 -0.38 -13.12 -12.03
CA THR A 148 -0.01 -12.50 -13.31
C THR A 148 1.17 -13.17 -14.01
N ASN A 149 2.00 -13.92 -13.26
CA ASN A 149 3.32 -14.38 -13.66
C ASN A 149 4.26 -13.26 -14.18
N ASN A 150 3.93 -12.00 -13.89
CA ASN A 150 4.74 -10.87 -14.32
C ASN A 150 5.96 -10.73 -13.39
N THR A 151 7.15 -11.03 -13.92
CA THR A 151 8.40 -11.03 -13.15
C THR A 151 8.77 -9.65 -12.60
N LYS A 152 8.18 -8.56 -13.10
CA LYS A 152 8.33 -7.21 -12.49
C LYS A 152 7.97 -7.23 -11.01
N TYR A 153 6.87 -7.89 -10.64
CA TYR A 153 6.39 -7.93 -9.25
C TYR A 153 7.27 -8.83 -8.37
N LEU A 154 7.74 -9.97 -8.90
CA LEU A 154 8.69 -10.84 -8.20
C LEU A 154 10.04 -10.15 -7.96
N ASN A 155 10.55 -9.44 -8.97
CA ASN A 155 11.80 -8.71 -8.86
C ASN A 155 11.71 -7.56 -7.85
N ALA A 156 10.58 -6.85 -7.82
CA ALA A 156 10.32 -5.81 -6.82
C ALA A 156 10.21 -6.40 -5.41
N PHE A 157 9.52 -7.53 -5.24
CA PHE A 157 9.45 -8.27 -3.98
C PHE A 157 10.85 -8.65 -3.49
N ASN A 158 11.66 -9.32 -4.31
CA ASN A 158 13.01 -9.76 -3.93
C ASN A 158 13.88 -8.57 -3.51
N LYS A 159 13.85 -7.48 -4.30
CA LYS A 159 14.57 -6.25 -3.97
C LYS A 159 14.18 -5.68 -2.61
N ILE A 160 12.88 -5.60 -2.31
CA ILE A 160 12.40 -5.12 -1.00
C ILE A 160 12.90 -6.06 0.10
N MET A 161 12.76 -7.37 -0.08
CA MET A 161 13.18 -8.36 0.93
C MET A 161 14.68 -8.35 1.19
N ASP A 162 15.50 -8.18 0.16
CA ASP A 162 16.96 -8.05 0.28
C ASP A 162 17.32 -6.81 1.11
N SER A 163 16.69 -5.67 0.81
CA SER A 163 16.89 -4.42 1.55
C SER A 163 16.44 -4.52 3.00
N LEU A 164 15.24 -5.07 3.26
CA LEU A 164 14.71 -5.25 4.62
C LEU A 164 15.56 -6.23 5.44
N ASN A 165 16.23 -7.20 4.80
CA ASN A 165 17.16 -8.13 5.44
C ASN A 165 18.58 -7.59 5.62
N SER A 166 18.89 -6.40 5.11
CA SER A 166 20.21 -5.79 5.29
C SER A 166 20.39 -5.21 6.70
N ASN A 167 21.65 -4.96 7.08
CA ASN A 167 22.00 -4.29 8.34
C ASN A 167 21.44 -2.86 8.46
N GLN A 168 20.97 -2.26 7.36
CA GLN A 168 20.35 -0.93 7.35
C GLN A 168 18.93 -0.95 7.95
N TYR A 169 18.21 -2.07 7.82
CA TYR A 169 16.80 -2.19 8.20
C TYR A 169 16.53 -3.25 9.25
N ARG A 170 17.36 -4.29 9.39
CA ARG A 170 17.19 -5.27 10.46
C ARG A 170 17.57 -4.71 11.83
N ALA A 171 16.72 -4.91 12.82
CA ALA A 171 16.94 -4.43 14.19
C ALA A 171 18.06 -5.18 14.93
N ASP A 172 18.29 -6.46 14.61
CA ASP A 172 19.34 -7.31 15.21
C ASP A 172 20.73 -7.10 14.59
N GLY A 173 20.85 -6.26 13.56
CA GLY A 173 22.12 -5.89 12.95
C GLY A 173 23.03 -5.03 13.84
N LYS A 174 22.59 -4.65 15.05
CA LYS A 174 23.39 -3.86 16.01
C LYS A 174 23.55 -4.60 17.35
N PRO A 175 24.77 -5.07 17.70
CA PRO A 175 25.02 -5.93 18.86
C PRO A 175 24.86 -5.25 20.23
N VAL A 176 24.68 -3.93 20.28
CA VAL A 176 24.73 -3.14 21.52
C VAL A 176 23.36 -3.01 22.20
N TYR A 177 22.25 -3.12 21.48
CA TYR A 177 20.91 -2.99 22.05
C TYR A 177 19.90 -3.95 21.39
N LYS A 178 19.15 -4.70 22.20
CA LYS A 178 18.01 -5.51 21.72
C LYS A 178 16.77 -4.63 21.64
N ILE A 179 16.42 -4.19 20.43
CA ILE A 179 15.17 -3.47 20.18
C ILE A 179 14.06 -4.50 19.96
N PRO A 180 12.86 -4.37 20.57
CA PRO A 180 11.73 -5.26 20.34
C PRO A 180 11.06 -4.97 18.98
N ALA A 181 11.85 -4.94 17.92
CA ALA A 181 11.42 -4.73 16.54
C ALA A 181 12.14 -5.75 15.64
N LEU A 182 11.53 -6.13 14.53
CA LEU A 182 12.19 -6.94 13.49
C LEU A 182 12.89 -6.03 12.48
N ILE A 183 12.22 -4.94 12.10
CA ILE A 183 12.63 -4.01 11.05
C ILE A 183 12.53 -2.57 11.62
N VAL A 184 13.53 -1.73 11.33
CA VAL A 184 13.59 -0.31 11.73
C VAL A 184 13.24 0.63 10.57
N ASN A 185 13.22 1.94 10.81
CA ASN A 185 12.93 2.99 9.83
C ASN A 185 11.51 2.94 9.24
N GLY A 186 10.54 2.48 10.04
CA GLY A 186 9.12 2.67 9.74
C GLY A 186 8.66 4.07 10.14
N ARG A 187 7.60 4.58 9.49
CA ARG A 187 7.01 5.88 9.83
C ARG A 187 5.52 5.77 10.11
N PHE A 188 5.10 6.27 11.27
CA PHE A 188 3.71 6.22 11.71
C PHE A 188 2.95 7.51 11.36
N HIS A 189 3.47 8.66 11.78
CA HIS A 189 2.86 9.96 11.53
C HIS A 189 3.96 11.02 11.35
N SER A 190 3.87 11.78 10.27
CA SER A 190 4.82 12.86 9.96
C SER A 190 4.10 14.19 10.10
N ASN A 191 4.10 14.75 11.31
CA ASN A 191 3.80 16.16 11.51
C ASN A 191 5.10 16.92 11.26
N ILE A 192 5.35 17.34 10.02
CA ILE A 192 6.44 18.24 9.69
C ILE A 192 5.81 19.56 9.24
#